data_AF-A0A9D8A6V7-F1
#
_entry.id   AF-A0A9D8A6V7-F1
#
_cell.length_a   1.000
_cell.length_b   1.000
_cell.length_c   1.000
_cell.angle_alpha   90.00
_cell.angle_beta   90.00
_cell.angle_gamma   90.00
#
_symmetry.space_group_name_H-M   'P 1'
#
loop_
_entity.id
_entity.type
_entity.pdbx_description
1 polymer ?
#
loop_
_entity_poly.entity_id
_entity_poly.type
_entity_poly.pdbx_seq_one_letter_code
_entity_poly.pdbx_strand_id
1 'polypeptide(L)' 'PNSSWELDSNSSPHEAGFLKLDIAKAESRLDWKPVWELSYTLEKIVDWHKAWLNKENMQAACFAEIKEYMRDMNNENH' A
#
# COMPACT_ATOMS: atom_id res chain seq x y z
N PRO A 1 4.22 -44.16 0.24
CA PRO A 1 4.61 -43.83 -1.14
C PRO A 1 3.40 -43.93 -2.09
N ASN A 2 2.95 -42.77 -2.60
CA ASN A 2 2.28 -42.55 -3.90
C ASN A 2 1.40 -41.30 -3.82
N SER A 3 2.02 -40.14 -3.58
CA SER A 3 1.40 -38.85 -3.93
C SER A 3 1.88 -38.51 -5.33
N SER A 4 0.97 -38.48 -6.31
CA SER A 4 1.25 -37.97 -7.65
C SER A 4 0.80 -36.50 -7.73
N TRP A 5 1.60 -35.70 -8.42
CA TRP A 5 1.21 -34.36 -8.84
C TRP A 5 0.41 -34.47 -10.13
N GLU A 6 -0.76 -33.84 -10.17
CA GLU A 6 -1.50 -33.56 -11.40
C GLU A 6 -1.59 -32.04 -11.58
N LEU A 7 -1.40 -31.56 -12.80
CA LEU A 7 -1.58 -30.17 -13.16
C LEU A 7 -3.08 -29.95 -13.37
N ASP A 8 -3.72 -29.16 -12.52
CA ASP A 8 -5.12 -28.79 -12.71
C ASP A 8 -5.24 -27.98 -14.01
N SER A 9 -5.82 -28.61 -15.04
CA SER A 9 -6.05 -28.04 -16.37
C SER A 9 -7.37 -27.29 -16.46
N ASN A 10 -8.10 -27.13 -15.35
CA ASN A 10 -9.26 -26.26 -15.31
C ASN A 10 -8.79 -24.81 -15.21
N SER A 11 -9.27 -23.98 -16.14
CA SER A 11 -9.22 -22.53 -16.00
C SER A 11 -9.83 -22.18 -14.64
N SER A 12 -8.99 -21.89 -13.65
CA SER A 12 -9.41 -21.37 -12.36
C SER A 12 -10.42 -20.25 -12.63
N PRO A 13 -11.55 -20.17 -11.91
CA PRO A 13 -12.49 -19.09 -12.15
C PRO A 13 -11.70 -17.78 -12.03
N HIS A 14 -11.67 -16.99 -13.12
CA HIS A 14 -11.08 -15.66 -13.10
C HIS A 14 -11.59 -15.00 -11.82
N GLU A 15 -10.67 -14.72 -10.90
CA GLU A 15 -10.96 -14.15 -9.60
C GLU A 15 -12.04 -13.08 -9.79
N ALA A 16 -13.16 -13.24 -9.08
CA ALA A 16 -14.28 -12.32 -9.19
C ALA A 16 -13.73 -10.88 -9.14
N GLY A 17 -14.01 -10.10 -10.19
CA GLY A 17 -13.23 -8.91 -10.54
C GLY A 17 -12.87 -8.03 -9.34
N PHE A 18 -11.62 -7.57 -9.32
CA PHE A 18 -11.03 -6.75 -8.25
C PHE A 18 -12.00 -5.68 -7.73
N LEU A 19 -12.38 -5.80 -6.45
CA LEU A 19 -13.25 -4.84 -5.78
C LEU A 19 -12.48 -3.54 -5.58
N LYS A 20 -12.85 -2.51 -6.35
CA LYS A 20 -12.31 -1.15 -6.21
C LYS A 20 -13.42 -0.16 -5.88
N LEU A 21 -13.08 0.86 -5.10
CA LEU A 21 -13.94 1.99 -4.83
C LEU A 21 -13.61 3.14 -5.80
N ASP A 22 -14.64 3.84 -6.24
CA ASP A 22 -14.48 5.08 -7.00
C ASP A 22 -14.31 6.26 -6.02
N ILE A 23 -13.21 6.98 -6.18
CA ILE A 23 -12.83 8.13 -5.33
C ILE A 23 -13.28 9.48 -5.89
N ALA A 24 -13.93 9.52 -7.07
CA ALA A 24 -14.31 10.75 -7.75
C ALA A 24 -15.17 11.70 -6.89
N LYS A 25 -15.97 11.16 -5.95
CA LYS A 25 -16.74 11.99 -5.01
C LYS A 25 -15.85 12.71 -4.00
N ALA A 26 -14.79 12.07 -3.51
CA ALA A 26 -13.84 12.68 -2.58
C ALA A 26 -12.99 13.73 -3.32
N GLU A 27 -12.51 13.41 -4.52
CA GLU A 27 -11.77 14.32 -5.37
C GLU A 27 -12.60 15.58 -5.70
N SER A 28 -13.82 15.41 -6.21
CA SER A 28 -14.67 16.56 -6.63
C SER A 28 -15.19 17.44 -5.49
N ARG A 29 -15.25 16.94 -4.25
CA ARG A 29 -15.86 17.67 -3.11
C ARG A 29 -14.87 18.14 -2.08
N LEU A 30 -13.76 17.43 -1.93
CA LEU A 30 -12.75 17.67 -0.89
C LEU A 30 -11.38 17.97 -1.48
N ASP A 31 -11.24 17.97 -2.81
CA ASP A 31 -9.95 18.07 -3.50
C ASP A 31 -8.96 17.00 -3.01
N TRP A 32 -9.51 15.85 -2.61
CA TRP A 32 -8.73 14.77 -2.03
C TRP A 32 -8.16 13.88 -3.13
N LYS A 33 -6.85 13.65 -3.07
CA LYS A 33 -6.12 12.77 -3.96
C LYS A 33 -5.11 11.91 -3.20
N PRO A 34 -4.78 10.71 -3.69
CA PRO A 34 -3.66 9.94 -3.17
C PRO A 34 -2.35 10.72 -3.35
N VAL A 35 -1.47 10.63 -2.36
CA VAL A 35 -0.21 11.39 -2.30
C VAL A 35 0.99 10.50 -2.67
N TRP A 36 0.98 9.26 -2.20
CA TRP A 36 2.05 8.31 -2.46
C TRP A 36 1.60 7.26 -3.47
N GLU A 37 2.45 7.05 -4.47
CA GLU A 37 2.32 5.95 -5.42
C GLU A 37 2.57 4.61 -4.73
N LEU A 38 2.07 3.53 -5.35
CA LEU A 38 2.17 2.18 -4.79
C LEU A 38 3.63 1.75 -4.56
N SER A 39 4.53 2.02 -5.49
CA SER A 39 5.95 1.66 -5.39
C SER A 39 6.60 2.28 -4.15
N TYR A 40 6.40 3.58 -3.96
CA TYR A 40 6.93 4.33 -2.82
C TYR A 40 6.33 3.83 -1.49
N THR A 41 5.02 3.54 -1.49
CA THR A 41 4.34 3.00 -0.31
C THR A 41 4.93 1.64 0.09
N LEU A 42 5.23 0.77 -0.87
CA LEU A 42 5.86 -0.53 -0.60
C LEU A 42 7.28 -0.38 -0.02
N GLU A 43 8.07 0.56 -0.53
CA GLU A 43 9.39 0.87 0.03
C GLU A 43 9.29 1.31 1.49
N LYS A 44 8.36 2.22 1.81
CA LYS A 44 8.11 2.67 3.20
C LYS A 44 7.72 1.53 4.12
N ILE A 45 6.82 0.66 3.68
CA ILE A 45 6.40 -0.52 4.46
C ILE A 45 7.61 -1.41 4.78
N VAL A 46 8.47 -1.68 3.79
CA VAL A 46 9.67 -2.50 3.97
C VAL A 46 10.62 -1.86 4.97
N ASP A 47 10.86 -0.55 4.86
CA ASP A 47 11.79 0.15 5.73
C ASP A 47 11.27 0.28 7.17
N TRP A 48 9.97 0.57 7.34
CA TRP A 48 9.32 0.54 8.65
C TRP A 48 9.43 -0.84 9.30
N HIS A 49 9.23 -1.90 8.53
CA HIS A 49 9.33 -3.27 9.05
C HIS A 49 10.77 -3.63 9.45
N LYS A 50 11.77 -3.21 8.67
CA LYS A 50 13.18 -3.36 9.05
C LYS A 50 13.51 -2.61 10.33
N ALA A 51 13.05 -1.37 10.48
CA ALA A 51 13.27 -0.58 11.69
C ALA A 51 12.69 -1.27 12.93
N TRP A 52 11.52 -1.88 12.79
CA TRP A 52 10.92 -2.68 13.85
C TRP A 52 11.75 -3.92 14.20
N LEU A 53 12.21 -4.68 13.20
CA LEU A 53 13.09 -5.84 13.41
C LEU A 53 14.42 -5.46 14.08
N ASN A 54 14.95 -4.27 13.76
CA ASN A 54 16.15 -3.71 14.35
C ASN A 54 15.95 -3.14 15.77
N LYS A 55 14.72 -3.21 16.32
CA LYS A 55 14.33 -2.64 17.62
C LYS A 55 14.58 -1.13 17.73
N GLU A 56 14.40 -0.42 16.63
CA GLU A 56 14.47 1.03 16.62
C GLU A 56 13.30 1.66 17.37
N ASN A 57 13.36 2.97 17.60
CA ASN A 57 12.25 3.69 18.21
C ASN A 57 11.11 3.88 17.20
N MET A 58 10.17 2.94 17.21
CA MET A 58 9.03 2.95 16.28
C MET A 58 8.10 4.15 16.46
N GLN A 59 8.04 4.73 17.66
CA GLN A 59 7.27 5.96 17.85
C GLN A 59 7.89 7.12 17.05
N ALA A 60 9.21 7.26 17.11
CA ALA A 60 9.93 8.27 16.33
C ALA A 60 9.81 8.01 14.82
N ALA A 61 9.91 6.74 14.39
CA ALA A 61 9.74 6.35 12.99
C ALA A 61 8.34 6.71 12.46
N CYS A 62 7.27 6.36 13.19
CA CYS A 62 5.90 6.71 12.81
C CYS A 62 5.70 8.23 12.73
N PHE A 63 6.25 9.00 13.69
CA PHE A 63 6.15 10.45 13.63
C PHE A 63 6.92 11.06 12.45
N ALA A 64 8.03 10.45 12.05
CA ALA A 64 8.77 10.88 10.88
C ALA A 64 7.96 10.64 9.59
N GLU A 65 7.37 9.44 9.43
CA GLU A 65 6.52 9.11 8.27
C GLU A 65 5.28 9.98 8.18
N ILE A 66 4.61 10.28 9.30
CA ILE A 66 3.45 11.19 9.32
C ILE A 66 3.86 12.58 8.82
N LYS A 67 5.00 13.11 9.29
CA LYS A 67 5.50 14.43 8.87
C LYS A 67 5.86 14.44 7.38
N GLU A 68 6.46 13.37 6.90
CA GLU A 68 6.80 13.20 5.48
C GLU A 68 5.55 13.19 4.63
N TYR A 69 4.55 12.37 4.97
CA TYR A 69 3.27 12.33 4.27
C TYR A 69 2.58 13.69 4.24
N MET A 70 2.51 14.38 5.38
CA MET A 70 1.90 15.72 5.46
C MET A 70 2.65 16.74 4.58
N ARG A 71 3.98 16.67 4.51
CA ARG A 71 4.78 17.54 3.67
C ARG A 71 4.52 17.26 2.19
N ASP A 72 4.55 15.99 1.79
CA ASP A 72 4.36 15.59 0.40
C ASP A 72 2.94 15.91 -0.06
N MET A 73 1.93 15.70 0.81
CA MET A 73 0.55 16.10 0.56
C MET A 73 0.42 17.61 0.29
N ASN A 74 1.14 18.44 1.05
CA ASN A 74 1.12 19.89 0.84
C ASN A 74 1.82 20.29 -0.47
N ASN A 75 2.89 19.59 -0.86
CA ASN A 75 3.60 19.86 -2.11
C ASN A 75 2.78 19.49 -3.34
N GLU A 76 2.01 18.41 -3.27
CA GLU A 76 1.12 17.99 -4.35
C GLU A 76 -0.07 18.93 -4.54
N ASN A 77 -0.50 19.64 -3.48
CA ASN A 77 -1.63 20.58 -3.54
C ASN A 77 -1.24 22.01 -4.00
N HIS A 78 0.02 22.26 -4.37
CA HIS A 78 0.51 23.51 -4.95
C HIS A 78 0.89 23.32 -6.43
#